data_AF-A0A965HG11-F1
#
_entry.id   AF-A0A965HG11-F1
#
_cell.length_a   1.000
_cell.length_b   1.000
_cell.length_c   1.000
_cell.angle_alpha   90.00
_cell.angle_beta   90.00
_cell.angle_gamma   90.00
#
_symmetry.space_group_name_H-M   'P 1'
#
loop_
_entity.id
_entity.type
_entity.pdbx_description
1 polymer ?
#
loop_
_entity_poly.entity_id
_entity_poly.type
_entity_poly.pdbx_seq_one_letter_code
_entity_poly.pdbx_strand_id
1 'polypeptide(L)'
;MSLSLDLVPYGGWTKAVRMRRDGWELIAPLEIGPRILRFGPMDGPNVLFENKEQMGKTGAKEWMIYGGHRLWTAPENEQCYAPDNDRVSFELLPEKGCRLTGEMNPKFGWQKSLEILWNPNGLVQIEHRLMNSTGKALPVSPWCLTVLNQGGVAFIPQPAYVPHPMDLPKGTKFSMDDYLPNRNLTLWKYTDLADPRIKLGRNLWTLSQKNSTKAFKIGFRHTEGWIGYQLGDLFFAKWIFHEK
;
A
#
# COMPACT_ATOMS: atom_id res chain seq x y z
N MET A 1 -18.23 6.19 17.37
CA MET A 1 -17.42 6.55 18.56
C MET A 1 -16.37 7.59 18.14
N SER A 2 -15.92 8.45 19.07
CA SER A 2 -14.89 9.44 18.77
C SER A 2 -13.53 8.76 18.53
N LEU A 3 -12.75 9.28 17.58
CA LEU A 3 -11.35 8.88 17.38
C LEU A 3 -10.55 9.12 18.68
N SER A 4 -9.82 8.11 19.13
CA SER A 4 -8.80 8.22 20.17
C SER A 4 -7.41 8.01 19.59
N LEU A 5 -6.44 8.72 20.15
CA LEU A 5 -5.03 8.63 19.78
C LEU A 5 -4.19 8.61 21.07
N ASP A 6 -3.31 7.64 21.20
CA ASP A 6 -2.43 7.45 22.35
C ASP A 6 -1.09 6.82 21.96
N LEU A 7 -0.10 6.91 22.85
CA LEU A 7 1.21 6.29 22.66
C LEU A 7 1.30 4.99 23.46
N VAL A 8 1.72 3.91 22.81
CA VAL A 8 1.81 2.57 23.41
C VAL A 8 3.09 1.85 22.99
N PRO A 9 3.57 0.87 23.78
CA PRO A 9 4.51 -0.11 23.26
C PRO A 9 3.83 -0.99 22.20
N TYR A 10 4.59 -1.43 21.20
CA TYR A 10 4.10 -2.32 20.16
C TYR A 10 5.21 -3.20 19.62
N GLY A 11 4.99 -4.53 19.62
CA GLY A 11 5.83 -5.48 18.90
C GLY A 11 7.33 -5.35 19.19
N GLY A 12 7.71 -5.13 20.46
CA GLY A 12 9.10 -4.97 20.90
C GLY A 12 9.63 -3.53 20.91
N TRP A 13 8.95 -2.58 20.27
CA TRP A 13 9.23 -1.15 20.44
C TRP A 13 8.47 -0.57 21.62
N THR A 14 9.07 0.42 22.27
CA THR A 14 8.52 1.11 23.44
C THR A 14 7.53 2.21 23.10
N LYS A 15 7.61 2.78 21.89
CA LYS A 15 6.74 3.87 21.44
C LYS A 15 6.18 3.64 20.03
N ALA A 16 4.86 3.62 19.95
CA ALA A 16 4.07 3.63 18.73
C ALA A 16 2.83 4.50 18.93
N VAL A 17 2.41 5.19 17.87
CA VAL A 17 1.11 5.86 17.81
C VAL A 17 0.05 4.80 17.59
N ARG A 18 -0.95 4.78 18.45
CA ARG A 18 -2.16 3.99 18.29
C ARG A 18 -3.34 4.91 18.04
N MET A 19 -4.07 4.66 16.96
CA MET A 19 -5.34 5.32 16.66
C MET A 19 -6.46 4.28 16.74
N ARG A 20 -7.62 4.67 17.26
CA ARG A 20 -8.77 3.78 17.45
C ARG A 20 -10.08 4.48 17.14
N ARG A 21 -10.94 3.81 16.36
CA ARG A 21 -12.29 4.29 16.00
C ARG A 21 -13.19 3.09 15.69
N ASP A 22 -14.40 3.07 16.23
CA ASP A 22 -15.48 2.13 15.88
C ASP A 22 -15.06 0.64 15.88
N GLY A 23 -14.29 0.23 16.89
CA GLY A 23 -13.81 -1.16 17.03
C GLY A 23 -12.63 -1.54 16.13
N TRP A 24 -12.03 -0.57 15.42
CA TRP A 24 -10.81 -0.73 14.63
C TRP A 24 -9.62 -0.03 15.27
N GLU A 25 -8.42 -0.52 14.95
CA GLU A 25 -7.17 0.09 15.38
C GLU A 25 -6.12 0.17 14.26
N LEU A 26 -5.30 1.21 14.36
CA LEU A 26 -4.13 1.44 13.52
C LEU A 26 -2.92 1.69 14.43
N ILE A 27 -1.78 1.08 14.12
CA ILE A 27 -0.54 1.27 14.89
C ILE A 27 0.63 1.61 13.98
N ALA A 28 1.31 2.71 14.31
CA ALA A 28 2.50 3.19 13.62
C ALA A 28 3.66 3.37 14.61
N PRO A 29 4.77 2.61 14.48
CA PRO A 29 5.92 2.72 15.37
C PRO A 29 6.60 4.09 15.24
N LEU A 30 7.19 4.58 16.33
CA LEU A 30 7.97 5.82 16.35
C LEU A 30 9.48 5.60 16.31
N GLU A 31 9.92 4.35 16.46
CA GLU A 31 11.34 3.99 16.56
C GLU A 31 11.95 3.54 15.23
N ILE A 32 11.11 3.35 14.20
CA ILE A 32 11.47 3.01 12.82
C ILE A 32 10.47 3.67 11.85
N GLY A 33 10.85 3.90 10.59
CA GLY A 33 9.94 4.27 9.51
C GLY A 33 10.24 5.59 8.80
N PRO A 34 9.20 6.31 8.31
CA PRO A 34 7.79 6.23 8.68
C PRO A 34 7.03 5.06 8.06
N ARG A 35 6.16 4.41 8.86
CA ARG A 35 5.34 3.26 8.46
C ARG A 35 4.12 3.04 9.36
N ILE A 36 3.16 2.27 8.88
CA ILE A 36 2.04 1.72 9.66
C ILE A 36 2.21 0.21 9.70
N LEU A 37 2.31 -0.40 10.88
CA LEU A 37 2.48 -1.85 11.02
C LEU A 37 1.17 -2.60 11.22
N ARG A 38 0.16 -1.94 11.80
CA ARG A 38 -1.14 -2.56 12.06
C ARG A 38 -2.29 -1.75 11.49
N PHE A 39 -3.22 -2.47 10.88
CA PHE A 39 -4.58 -2.00 10.61
C PHE A 39 -5.54 -3.19 10.68
N GLY A 40 -6.57 -3.12 11.52
CA GLY A 40 -7.50 -4.22 11.71
C GLY A 40 -8.49 -3.97 12.84
N PRO A 41 -9.44 -4.90 13.08
CA PRO A 41 -10.29 -4.85 14.27
C PRO A 41 -9.46 -4.89 15.55
N MET A 42 -9.93 -4.22 16.59
CA MET A 42 -9.39 -4.36 17.94
C MET A 42 -9.46 -5.82 18.36
N ASP A 43 -8.37 -6.32 18.95
CA ASP A 43 -8.23 -7.72 19.38
C ASP A 43 -8.42 -8.76 18.25
N GLY A 44 -8.42 -8.29 16.99
CA GLY A 44 -8.62 -9.10 15.80
C GLY A 44 -7.35 -9.25 14.95
N PRO A 45 -7.50 -9.87 13.76
CA PRO A 45 -6.38 -10.06 12.85
C PRO A 45 -5.85 -8.72 12.34
N ASN A 46 -4.53 -8.65 12.15
CA ASN A 46 -3.90 -7.57 11.39
C ASN A 46 -3.99 -7.88 9.89
N VAL A 47 -4.53 -6.96 9.09
CA VAL A 47 -4.54 -7.12 7.64
C VAL A 47 -3.18 -6.87 7.01
N LEU A 48 -2.31 -6.13 7.70
CA LEU A 48 -0.95 -5.88 7.29
C LEU A 48 -0.04 -7.01 7.76
N PHE A 49 0.96 -7.33 6.93
CA PHE A 49 1.99 -8.29 7.30
C PHE A 49 2.92 -7.70 8.36
N GLU A 50 3.37 -8.54 9.28
CA GLU A 50 4.39 -8.24 10.27
C GLU A 50 5.45 -9.32 10.25
N ASN A 51 6.69 -8.94 9.97
CA ASN A 51 7.81 -9.86 10.04
C ASN A 51 8.24 -10.03 11.49
N LYS A 52 7.73 -11.09 12.14
CA LYS A 52 8.00 -11.43 13.55
C LYS A 52 9.49 -11.46 13.90
N GLU A 53 10.35 -11.86 12.98
CA GLU A 53 11.81 -11.94 13.22
C GLU A 53 12.49 -10.57 13.22
N GLN A 54 11.82 -9.53 12.73
CA GLN A 54 12.34 -8.17 12.65
C GLN A 54 11.64 -7.20 13.63
N MET A 55 10.54 -7.63 14.25
CA MET A 55 9.81 -6.85 15.25
C MET A 55 10.73 -6.45 16.41
N GLY A 56 10.66 -5.18 16.82
CA GLY A 56 11.44 -4.61 17.92
C GLY A 56 12.90 -4.28 17.58
N LYS A 57 13.38 -4.60 16.38
CA LYS A 57 14.73 -4.22 15.95
C LYS A 57 14.80 -2.73 15.64
N THR A 58 15.94 -2.12 15.95
CA THR A 58 16.24 -0.70 15.70
C THR A 58 17.68 -0.55 15.20
N GLY A 59 17.98 0.50 14.43
CA GLY A 59 19.36 0.86 14.10
C GLY A 59 20.12 -0.12 13.20
N ALA A 60 19.42 -0.99 12.47
CA ALA A 60 20.11 -1.82 11.46
C ALA A 60 20.70 -0.94 10.35
N LYS A 61 21.88 -1.33 9.88
CA LYS A 61 22.60 -0.65 8.79
C LYS A 61 22.05 -1.02 7.41
N GLU A 62 21.24 -2.07 7.34
CA GLU A 62 20.65 -2.58 6.10
C GLU A 62 19.14 -2.41 6.11
N TRP A 63 18.56 -2.46 4.91
CA TRP A 63 17.12 -2.46 4.74
C TRP A 63 16.47 -3.66 5.45
N MET A 64 15.40 -3.37 6.20
CA MET A 64 14.55 -4.37 6.81
C MET A 64 13.11 -4.23 6.30
N ILE A 65 12.45 -5.37 6.06
CA ILE A 65 11.09 -5.37 5.56
C ILE A 65 10.14 -4.85 6.66
N TYR A 66 10.22 -5.40 7.87
CA TYR A 66 9.25 -5.38 9.00
C TYR A 66 7.77 -5.64 8.64
N GLY A 67 7.33 -5.32 7.41
CA GLY A 67 5.96 -5.39 6.95
C GLY A 67 5.29 -4.02 6.93
N GLY A 68 3.95 -4.03 6.97
CA GLY A 68 3.15 -2.83 7.05
C GLY A 68 2.98 -2.04 5.75
N HIS A 69 2.56 -0.79 5.91
CA HIS A 69 2.45 0.22 4.87
C HIS A 69 3.60 1.23 4.99
N ARG A 70 4.27 1.54 3.88
CA ARG A 70 5.46 2.42 3.86
C ARG A 70 5.64 3.19 2.54
N LEU A 71 6.42 4.26 2.58
CA LEU A 71 6.82 5.03 1.40
C LEU A 71 8.17 4.57 0.83
N TRP A 72 8.16 4.19 -0.44
CA TRP A 72 9.30 3.77 -1.24
C TRP A 72 9.51 4.76 -2.41
N THR A 73 10.59 4.59 -3.17
CA THR A 73 10.90 5.37 -4.38
C THR A 73 11.06 4.46 -5.60
N ALA A 74 10.54 4.87 -6.75
CA ALA A 74 10.76 4.22 -8.05
C ALA A 74 11.74 5.04 -8.91
N PRO A 75 12.45 4.42 -9.87
CA PRO A 75 12.51 2.98 -10.12
C PRO A 75 13.19 2.21 -8.98
N GLU A 76 12.98 0.90 -8.94
CA GLU A 76 13.61 0.02 -7.95
C GLU A 76 15.14 -0.04 -8.20
N ASN A 77 15.93 0.44 -7.24
CA ASN A 77 17.39 0.57 -7.29
C ASN A 77 17.98 0.66 -5.86
N GLU A 78 19.28 0.87 -5.70
CA GLU A 78 19.90 0.96 -4.35
C GLU A 78 19.26 2.00 -3.42
N GLN A 79 18.84 3.16 -3.95
CA GLN A 79 18.22 4.22 -3.16
C GLN A 79 16.91 3.76 -2.52
N CYS A 80 16.21 2.88 -3.22
CA CYS A 80 14.94 2.34 -2.79
C CYS A 80 15.11 1.39 -1.58
N TYR A 81 16.29 0.75 -1.45
CA TYR A 81 16.72 -0.08 -0.32
C TYR A 81 17.50 0.71 0.74
N ALA A 82 17.43 2.04 0.75
CA ALA A 82 18.00 2.79 1.87
C ALA A 82 17.29 2.40 3.19
N PRO A 83 18.03 2.18 4.28
CA PRO A 83 17.45 1.91 5.59
C PRO A 83 16.46 2.99 6.02
N ASP A 84 15.35 2.57 6.61
CA ASP A 84 14.37 3.41 7.31
C ASP A 84 14.19 2.90 8.74
N ASN A 85 15.33 2.66 9.40
CA ASN A 85 15.44 2.06 10.74
C ASN A 85 15.65 3.09 11.85
N ASP A 86 15.51 4.37 11.51
CA ASP A 86 15.67 5.51 12.40
C ASP A 86 14.34 5.94 12.99
N ARG A 87 14.43 6.68 14.09
CA ARG A 87 13.25 7.25 14.75
C ARG A 87 12.51 8.21 13.80
N VAL A 88 11.21 8.29 14.00
CA VAL A 88 10.36 9.24 13.28
C VAL A 88 9.81 10.27 14.25
N SER A 89 9.80 11.53 13.83
CA SER A 89 9.11 12.56 14.58
C SER A 89 7.59 12.38 14.44
N PHE A 90 6.89 12.74 15.50
CA PHE A 90 5.44 12.63 15.61
C PHE A 90 4.85 14.01 15.87
N GLU A 91 3.92 14.41 15.02
CA GLU A 91 3.15 15.64 15.14
C GLU A 91 1.66 15.29 15.16
N LEU A 92 0.92 15.81 16.13
CA LEU A 92 -0.53 15.71 16.16
C LEU A 92 -1.12 16.76 15.21
N LEU A 93 -1.95 16.31 14.26
CA LEU A 93 -2.63 17.20 13.32
C LEU A 93 -3.99 17.63 13.89
N PRO A 94 -4.59 18.71 13.35
CA PRO A 94 -6.01 19.02 13.59
C PRO A 94 -6.90 17.79 13.33
N GLU A 95 -8.06 17.74 13.98
CA GLU A 95 -9.03 16.62 13.85
C GLU A 95 -8.52 15.25 14.33
N LYS A 96 -7.47 15.23 15.17
CA LYS A 96 -6.85 14.03 15.76
C LYS A 96 -6.19 13.09 14.73
N GLY A 97 -5.71 13.64 13.63
CA GLY A 97 -4.75 12.97 12.75
C GLY A 97 -3.31 13.01 13.29
N CYS A 98 -2.37 12.40 12.58
CA CYS A 98 -0.95 12.57 12.89
C CYS A 98 -0.07 12.63 11.64
N ARG A 99 1.08 13.30 11.77
CA ARG A 99 2.17 13.26 10.79
C ARG A 99 3.37 12.54 11.40
N LEU A 100 3.91 11.62 10.63
CA LEU A 100 5.15 10.90 10.92
C LEU A 100 6.20 11.31 9.91
N THR A 101 7.32 11.84 10.37
CA THR A 101 8.40 12.29 9.49
C THR A 101 9.69 11.56 9.85
N GLY A 102 10.26 10.84 8.88
CA GLY A 102 11.56 10.20 9.06
C GLY A 102 12.70 11.19 8.96
N GLU A 103 13.89 10.76 9.37
CA GLU A 103 15.11 11.51 9.17
C GLU A 103 15.41 11.72 7.68
N MET A 104 16.12 12.82 7.38
CA MET A 104 16.64 13.04 6.04
C MET A 104 17.68 11.95 5.74
N ASN A 105 17.54 11.28 4.60
CA ASN A 105 18.52 10.30 4.20
C ASN A 105 19.85 11.01 3.83
N PRO A 106 20.98 10.76 4.50
CA PRO A 106 22.21 11.51 4.28
C PRO A 106 22.86 11.20 2.92
N LYS A 107 22.64 10.00 2.37
CA LYS A 107 23.23 9.58 1.09
C LYS A 107 22.47 10.16 -0.11
N PHE A 108 21.15 10.25 -0.01
CA PHE A 108 20.28 10.57 -1.13
C PHE A 108 19.53 11.91 -0.98
N GLY A 109 19.58 12.51 0.21
CA GLY A 109 19.05 13.83 0.57
C GLY A 109 17.54 14.01 0.38
N TRP A 110 16.78 12.91 0.34
CA TRP A 110 15.34 12.94 0.45
C TRP A 110 14.89 12.72 1.89
N GLN A 111 13.70 13.23 2.22
CA GLN A 111 13.01 12.95 3.47
C GLN A 111 11.60 12.46 3.17
N LYS A 112 11.14 11.46 3.93
CA LYS A 112 9.81 10.85 3.76
C LYS A 112 8.92 11.18 4.94
N SER A 113 7.65 11.43 4.67
CA SER A 113 6.63 11.57 5.69
C SER A 113 5.29 10.93 5.29
N LEU A 114 4.53 10.55 6.32
CA LEU A 114 3.17 10.02 6.23
C LEU A 114 2.25 10.90 7.08
N GLU A 115 1.20 11.45 6.49
CA GLU A 115 0.09 12.02 7.23
C GLU A 115 -1.06 11.01 7.26
N ILE A 116 -1.61 10.76 8.45
CA ILE A 116 -2.62 9.76 8.70
C ILE A 116 -3.84 10.47 9.28
N LEU A 117 -4.93 10.46 8.51
CA LEU A 117 -6.22 11.01 8.91
C LEU A 117 -7.25 9.88 8.96
N TRP A 118 -7.93 9.74 10.10
CA TRP A 118 -9.01 8.76 10.23
C TRP A 118 -10.36 9.45 10.24
N ASN A 119 -10.99 9.45 9.07
CA ASN A 119 -12.20 10.21 8.79
C ASN A 119 -13.42 9.65 9.54
N PRO A 120 -14.43 10.50 9.83
CA PRO A 120 -15.68 10.07 10.45
C PRO A 120 -16.47 9.01 9.68
N ASN A 121 -16.28 8.90 8.35
CA ASN A 121 -16.88 7.86 7.52
C ASN A 121 -16.18 6.49 7.63
N GLY A 122 -15.17 6.37 8.50
CA GLY A 122 -14.42 5.14 8.74
C GLY A 122 -13.18 4.96 7.85
N LEU A 123 -13.01 5.76 6.79
CA LEU A 123 -11.86 5.65 5.90
C LEU A 123 -10.60 6.25 6.53
N VAL A 124 -9.49 5.52 6.41
CA VAL A 124 -8.16 6.03 6.74
C VAL A 124 -7.54 6.60 5.47
N GLN A 125 -7.32 7.91 5.45
CA GLN A 125 -6.57 8.59 4.41
C GLN A 125 -5.10 8.66 4.82
N ILE A 126 -4.22 8.29 3.89
CA ILE A 126 -2.78 8.38 4.07
C ILE A 126 -2.23 9.28 2.96
N GLU A 127 -1.60 10.38 3.35
CA GLU A 127 -0.88 11.25 2.43
C GLU A 127 0.63 10.98 2.54
N HIS A 128 1.27 10.77 1.39
CA HIS A 128 2.69 10.51 1.28
C HIS A 128 3.40 11.75 0.77
N ARG A 129 4.43 12.22 1.48
CA ARG A 129 5.30 13.28 0.99
C ARG A 129 6.74 12.80 0.89
N LEU A 130 7.39 13.16 -0.22
CA LEU A 130 8.81 12.98 -0.46
C LEU A 130 9.41 14.37 -0.70
N MET A 131 10.19 14.85 0.26
CA MET A 131 10.88 16.14 0.15
C MET A 131 12.30 15.92 -0.38
N ASN A 132 12.73 16.75 -1.33
CA ASN A 132 14.09 16.77 -1.85
C ASN A 132 14.85 17.97 -1.29
N SER A 133 15.88 17.70 -0.49
CA SER A 133 16.67 18.72 0.22
C SER A 133 18.06 18.95 -0.39
N THR A 134 18.37 18.32 -1.52
CA THR A 134 19.73 18.33 -2.11
C THR A 134 20.04 19.55 -2.98
N GLY A 135 19.03 20.37 -3.31
CA GLY A 135 19.15 21.44 -4.30
C GLY A 135 19.38 20.96 -5.74
N LYS A 136 19.41 19.65 -5.99
CA LYS A 136 19.56 19.03 -7.31
C LYS A 136 18.29 18.28 -7.68
N ALA A 137 18.08 17.99 -8.96
CA ALA A 137 16.96 17.15 -9.38
C ALA A 137 17.05 15.76 -8.72
N LEU A 138 15.92 15.28 -8.20
CA LEU A 138 15.78 13.93 -7.65
C LEU A 138 14.90 13.11 -8.61
N PRO A 139 15.49 12.31 -9.53
CA PRO A 139 14.75 11.61 -10.58
C PRO A 139 14.09 10.34 -10.04
N VAL A 140 13.17 10.49 -9.09
CA VAL A 140 12.43 9.39 -8.48
C VAL A 140 10.93 9.68 -8.45
N SER A 141 10.13 8.63 -8.34
CA SER A 141 8.69 8.73 -8.13
C SER A 141 8.30 8.12 -6.78
N PRO A 142 7.32 8.69 -6.04
CA PRO A 142 6.76 8.05 -4.86
C PRO A 142 6.17 6.68 -5.19
N TRP A 143 6.46 5.68 -4.36
CA TRP A 143 5.92 4.33 -4.50
C TRP A 143 5.44 3.81 -3.14
N CYS A 144 4.13 3.80 -2.93
CA CYS A 144 3.55 3.51 -1.62
C CYS A 144 3.21 2.01 -1.48
N LEU A 145 4.03 1.28 -0.72
CA LEU A 145 3.85 -0.15 -0.51
C LEU A 145 2.83 -0.43 0.61
N THR A 146 2.03 -1.47 0.41
CA THR A 146 1.12 -2.01 1.43
C THR A 146 1.34 -3.51 1.45
N VAL A 147 2.11 -3.98 2.42
CA VAL A 147 2.43 -5.40 2.55
C VAL A 147 1.31 -6.04 3.37
N LEU A 148 0.46 -6.80 2.70
CA LEU A 148 -0.71 -7.45 3.29
C LEU A 148 -0.32 -8.80 3.90
N ASN A 149 -0.99 -9.19 4.97
CA ASN A 149 -0.73 -10.43 5.70
C ASN A 149 -0.95 -11.66 4.82
N GLN A 150 -0.27 -12.76 5.10
CA GLN A 150 -0.23 -13.94 4.23
C GLN A 150 -1.56 -14.72 4.21
N GLY A 151 -1.76 -15.53 3.16
CA GLY A 151 -2.88 -16.46 3.03
C GLY A 151 -4.16 -15.88 2.42
N GLY A 152 -4.19 -14.60 2.07
CA GLY A 152 -5.36 -13.96 1.47
C GLY A 152 -5.37 -13.95 -0.06
N VAL A 153 -6.42 -13.35 -0.61
CA VAL A 153 -6.66 -13.23 -2.06
C VAL A 153 -6.86 -11.78 -2.43
N ALA A 154 -6.06 -11.27 -3.38
CA ALA A 154 -6.25 -9.96 -3.96
C ALA A 154 -7.35 -9.99 -5.03
N PHE A 155 -8.15 -8.93 -5.08
CA PHE A 155 -9.24 -8.70 -6.01
C PHE A 155 -8.94 -7.44 -6.82
N ILE A 156 -8.79 -7.60 -8.13
CA ILE A 156 -8.36 -6.54 -9.04
C ILE A 156 -9.47 -6.35 -10.07
N PRO A 157 -10.41 -5.41 -9.85
CA PRO A 157 -11.49 -5.17 -10.79
C PRO A 157 -10.93 -4.66 -12.13
N GLN A 158 -11.55 -5.12 -13.21
CA GLN A 158 -11.19 -4.75 -14.57
C GLN A 158 -12.30 -3.90 -15.18
N PRO A 159 -11.98 -3.01 -16.13
CA PRO A 159 -12.98 -2.35 -16.96
C PRO A 159 -14.00 -3.36 -17.49
N ALA A 160 -15.27 -2.96 -17.55
CA ALA A 160 -16.34 -3.81 -18.03
C ALA A 160 -16.00 -4.37 -19.43
N TYR A 161 -16.25 -5.66 -19.62
CA TYR A 161 -16.13 -6.26 -20.94
C TYR A 161 -17.24 -5.76 -21.86
N VAL A 162 -16.82 -5.26 -23.02
CA VAL A 162 -17.68 -4.95 -24.16
C VAL A 162 -17.27 -5.89 -25.30
N PRO A 163 -18.21 -6.62 -25.93
CA PRO A 163 -17.91 -7.42 -27.12
C PRO A 163 -17.35 -6.55 -28.24
N HIS A 164 -16.60 -7.16 -29.15
CA HIS A 164 -16.17 -6.46 -30.36
C HIS A 164 -17.42 -5.98 -31.12
N PRO A 165 -17.44 -4.76 -31.70
CA PRO A 165 -18.65 -4.22 -32.35
C PRO A 165 -19.28 -5.11 -33.42
N MET A 166 -18.47 -5.93 -34.11
CA MET A 166 -18.96 -6.89 -35.11
C MET A 166 -19.68 -8.11 -34.54
N ASP A 167 -19.51 -8.40 -33.25
CA ASP A 167 -20.15 -9.51 -32.56
C ASP A 167 -21.48 -9.11 -31.90
N LEU A 168 -21.86 -7.82 -32.01
CA LEU A 168 -23.10 -7.31 -31.43
C LEU A 168 -24.33 -7.76 -32.23
N PRO A 169 -25.51 -7.89 -31.59
CA PRO A 169 -26.76 -8.15 -32.30
C PRO A 169 -26.99 -7.13 -33.42
N LYS A 170 -27.53 -7.58 -34.56
CA LYS A 170 -27.80 -6.72 -35.72
C LYS A 170 -28.67 -5.52 -35.32
N GLY A 171 -28.22 -4.31 -35.68
CA GLY A 171 -28.90 -3.05 -35.35
C GLY A 171 -28.49 -2.43 -34.02
N THR A 172 -27.61 -3.09 -33.24
CA THR A 172 -27.00 -2.48 -32.05
C THR A 172 -26.09 -1.33 -32.48
N LYS A 173 -26.29 -0.15 -31.87
CA LYS A 173 -25.41 0.99 -32.09
C LYS A 173 -24.12 0.82 -31.27
N PHE A 174 -23.01 1.24 -31.85
CA PHE A 174 -21.70 1.29 -31.18
C PHE A 174 -21.01 2.62 -31.54
N SER A 175 -20.02 3.00 -30.75
CA SER A 175 -19.11 4.13 -30.99
C SER A 175 -17.79 3.63 -31.57
N MET A 176 -17.05 4.52 -32.24
CA MET A 176 -15.66 4.21 -32.63
C MET A 176 -14.75 3.99 -31.41
N ASP A 177 -15.12 4.53 -30.26
CA ASP A 177 -14.40 4.29 -28.99
C ASP A 177 -14.46 2.83 -28.55
N ASP A 178 -15.47 2.06 -28.97
CA ASP A 178 -15.62 0.64 -28.63
C ASP A 178 -14.52 -0.24 -29.26
N TYR A 179 -13.74 0.31 -30.20
CA TYR A 179 -12.55 -0.34 -30.75
C TYR A 179 -11.25 -0.02 -30.01
N LEU A 180 -11.25 0.99 -29.13
CA LEU A 180 -10.04 1.51 -28.51
C LEU A 180 -9.62 0.68 -27.28
N PRO A 181 -8.31 0.55 -26.99
CA PRO A 181 -7.85 -0.15 -25.80
C PRO A 181 -8.18 0.65 -24.53
N ASN A 182 -8.64 -0.04 -23.48
CA ASN A 182 -8.96 0.57 -22.19
C ASN A 182 -8.14 0.01 -21.00
N ARG A 183 -7.11 -0.80 -21.27
CA ARG A 183 -6.25 -1.43 -20.25
C ARG A 183 -4.77 -1.25 -20.60
N ASN A 184 -3.96 -0.97 -19.57
CA ASN A 184 -2.50 -0.98 -19.67
C ASN A 184 -1.93 -1.92 -18.62
N LEU A 185 -1.13 -2.88 -19.08
CA LEU A 185 -0.51 -3.91 -18.26
C LEU A 185 1.02 -3.73 -18.27
N THR A 186 1.62 -3.71 -17.08
CA THR A 186 3.07 -3.65 -16.91
C THR A 186 3.57 -4.97 -16.32
N LEU A 187 4.49 -5.61 -17.01
CA LEU A 187 5.06 -6.91 -16.64
C LEU A 187 6.54 -6.78 -16.36
N TRP A 188 6.98 -7.38 -15.26
CA TRP A 188 8.40 -7.57 -14.96
C TRP A 188 8.92 -8.80 -15.71
N LYS A 189 10.23 -8.85 -15.98
CA LYS A 189 10.89 -9.96 -16.70
C LYS A 189 10.56 -11.35 -16.14
N TYR A 190 10.26 -11.43 -14.85
CA TYR A 190 9.96 -12.67 -14.14
C TYR A 190 8.44 -12.94 -13.98
N THR A 191 7.58 -12.12 -14.57
CA THR A 191 6.12 -12.28 -14.45
C THR A 191 5.67 -13.43 -15.32
N ASP A 192 5.24 -14.52 -14.69
CA ASP A 192 4.67 -15.66 -15.38
C ASP A 192 3.14 -15.57 -15.38
N LEU A 193 2.54 -15.20 -16.52
CA LEU A 193 1.07 -15.12 -16.63
C LEU A 193 0.38 -16.50 -16.63
N ALA A 194 1.14 -17.59 -16.70
CA ALA A 194 0.64 -18.95 -16.47
C ALA A 194 0.69 -19.36 -14.99
N ASP A 195 1.11 -18.46 -14.08
CA ASP A 195 1.14 -18.75 -12.64
C ASP A 195 -0.27 -19.12 -12.13
N PRO A 196 -0.47 -20.31 -11.53
CA PRO A 196 -1.79 -20.79 -11.13
C PRO A 196 -2.44 -19.96 -10.01
N ARG A 197 -1.67 -19.06 -9.36
CA ARG A 197 -2.20 -18.14 -8.35
C ARG A 197 -3.03 -17.03 -8.95
N ILE A 198 -2.78 -16.64 -10.20
CA ILE A 198 -3.56 -15.61 -10.88
C ILE A 198 -4.70 -16.23 -11.69
N LYS A 199 -5.91 -15.70 -11.51
CA LYS A 199 -7.07 -16.02 -12.35
C LYS A 199 -7.50 -14.76 -13.08
N LEU A 200 -7.45 -14.82 -14.41
CA LEU A 200 -7.78 -13.71 -15.29
C LEU A 200 -9.25 -13.79 -15.74
N GLY A 201 -10.16 -13.43 -14.83
CA GLY A 201 -11.58 -13.34 -15.14
C GLY A 201 -11.93 -12.15 -16.05
N ARG A 202 -13.17 -12.12 -16.54
CA ARG A 202 -13.63 -11.08 -17.49
C ARG A 202 -13.65 -9.66 -16.88
N ASN A 203 -14.22 -9.54 -15.68
CA ASN A 203 -14.40 -8.26 -14.98
C ASN A 203 -13.60 -8.17 -13.66
N LEU A 204 -12.99 -9.27 -13.25
CA LEU A 204 -12.33 -9.38 -11.96
C LEU A 204 -11.19 -10.36 -12.07
N TRP A 205 -9.99 -9.89 -11.79
CA TRP A 205 -8.81 -10.74 -11.65
C TRP A 205 -8.56 -11.02 -10.18
N THR A 206 -8.11 -12.23 -9.88
CA THR A 206 -7.74 -12.59 -8.51
C THR A 206 -6.32 -13.11 -8.44
N LEU A 207 -5.58 -12.75 -7.40
CA LEU A 207 -4.26 -13.29 -7.12
C LEU A 207 -4.24 -13.88 -5.71
N SER A 208 -4.07 -15.19 -5.59
CA SER A 208 -4.01 -15.89 -4.30
C SER A 208 -2.58 -15.90 -3.75
N GLN A 209 -2.37 -15.39 -2.54
CA GLN A 209 -1.08 -15.54 -1.87
C GLN A 209 -0.86 -17.02 -1.50
N LYS A 210 0.35 -17.52 -1.78
CA LYS A 210 0.82 -18.85 -1.39
C LYS A 210 2.26 -18.76 -0.89
N ASN A 211 2.62 -19.64 0.04
CA ASN A 211 3.97 -19.76 0.56
C ASN A 211 4.85 -20.60 -0.38
N SER A 212 6.17 -20.42 -0.29
CA SER A 212 7.18 -21.20 -1.03
C SER A 212 7.01 -21.19 -2.56
N THR A 213 6.48 -20.09 -3.10
CA THR A 213 6.30 -19.86 -4.54
C THR A 213 7.29 -18.83 -5.07
N LYS A 214 7.50 -18.82 -6.39
CA LYS A 214 8.33 -17.80 -7.08
C LYS A 214 7.72 -16.40 -6.97
N ALA A 215 8.57 -15.38 -7.13
CA ALA A 215 8.15 -13.99 -7.19
C ALA A 215 7.19 -13.77 -8.38
N PHE A 216 6.17 -12.95 -8.16
CA PHE A 216 5.20 -12.55 -9.18
C PHE A 216 4.85 -11.09 -8.96
N LYS A 217 4.88 -10.28 -10.02
CA LYS A 217 4.60 -8.84 -9.95
C LYS A 217 3.90 -8.40 -11.22
N ILE A 218 2.81 -7.66 -11.06
CA ILE A 218 1.98 -7.19 -12.16
C ILE A 218 1.55 -5.76 -11.85
N GLY A 219 1.60 -4.88 -12.85
CA GLY A 219 1.27 -3.47 -12.72
C GLY A 219 0.14 -3.07 -13.66
N PHE A 220 -0.65 -2.08 -13.23
CA PHE A 220 -1.81 -1.61 -13.98
C PHE A 220 -1.87 -0.09 -13.95
N ARG A 221 -2.24 0.54 -15.06
CA ARG A 221 -2.90 1.85 -15.01
C ARG A 221 -4.35 1.63 -14.61
N HIS A 222 -4.60 1.58 -13.30
CA HIS A 222 -5.87 1.10 -12.76
C HIS A 222 -7.00 2.14 -12.91
N THR A 223 -8.03 1.84 -13.70
CA THR A 223 -9.14 2.78 -13.97
C THR A 223 -10.33 2.62 -13.05
N GLU A 224 -10.55 1.42 -12.49
CA GLU A 224 -11.69 1.14 -11.59
C GLU A 224 -11.49 1.74 -10.18
N GLY A 225 -10.33 2.35 -9.91
CA GLY A 225 -10.09 3.17 -8.71
C GLY A 225 -9.94 2.44 -7.37
N TRP A 226 -9.95 1.11 -7.32
CA TRP A 226 -9.70 0.37 -6.08
C TRP A 226 -9.19 -1.07 -6.30
N ILE A 227 -8.50 -1.62 -5.30
CA ILE A 227 -8.08 -3.03 -5.22
C ILE A 227 -8.52 -3.59 -3.86
N GLY A 228 -8.98 -4.84 -3.83
CA GLY A 228 -9.40 -5.55 -2.62
C GLY A 228 -8.42 -6.62 -2.17
N TYR A 229 -8.49 -7.00 -0.90
CA TYR A 229 -7.80 -8.15 -0.33
C TYR A 229 -8.67 -8.83 0.72
N GLN A 230 -8.99 -10.11 0.52
CA GLN A 230 -9.71 -10.91 1.51
C GLN A 230 -8.72 -11.73 2.34
N LEU A 231 -8.79 -11.61 3.66
CA LEU A 231 -8.02 -12.37 4.64
C LEU A 231 -8.97 -12.94 5.70
N GLY A 232 -9.28 -14.24 5.60
CA GLY A 232 -10.33 -14.84 6.45
C GLY A 232 -11.66 -14.10 6.23
N ASP A 233 -12.23 -13.54 7.29
CA ASP A 233 -13.46 -12.73 7.24
C ASP A 233 -13.20 -11.22 7.05
N LEU A 234 -11.92 -10.79 6.99
CA LEU A 234 -11.57 -9.39 6.77
C LEU A 234 -11.41 -9.06 5.29
N PHE A 235 -12.18 -8.09 4.82
CA PHE A 235 -11.99 -7.49 3.51
C PHE A 235 -11.34 -6.10 3.65
N PHE A 236 -10.18 -5.93 3.03
CA PHE A 236 -9.49 -4.65 2.94
C PHE A 236 -9.60 -4.11 1.52
N ALA A 237 -10.05 -2.87 1.39
CA ALA A 237 -10.08 -2.15 0.11
C ALA A 237 -9.10 -0.97 0.17
N LYS A 238 -8.31 -0.81 -0.89
CA LYS A 238 -7.44 0.35 -1.10
C LYS A 238 -7.92 1.09 -2.33
N TRP A 239 -8.38 2.32 -2.12
CA TRP A 239 -8.73 3.23 -3.20
C TRP A 239 -7.48 3.89 -3.78
N ILE A 240 -7.50 4.10 -5.09
CA ILE A 240 -6.42 4.67 -5.89
C ILE A 240 -7.05 5.73 -6.77
N PHE A 241 -6.66 6.98 -6.55
CA PHE A 241 -7.07 8.10 -7.37
C PHE A 241 -5.84 8.62 -8.11
N HIS A 242 -5.99 8.85 -9.41
CA HIS A 242 -5.04 9.57 -10.25
C HIS A 242 -5.83 10.61 -11.03
N GLU A 243 -5.24 11.79 -11.21
CA GLU A 243 -5.78 12.75 -12.17
C GLU A 243 -5.68 12.13 -13.57
N LYS A 244 -6.79 12.19 -14.31
CA LYS A 244 -6.95 11.52 -15.61
C LYS A 244 -6.08 12.15 -16.69
#